data_AF-A0A7S2A2M0-F1
#
_entry.id   AF-A0A7S2A2M0-F1
#
_cell.length_a   1.000
_cell.length_b   1.000
_cell.length_c   1.000
_cell.angle_alpha   90.00
_cell.angle_beta   90.00
_cell.angle_gamma   90.00
#
_symmetry.space_group_name_H-M   'P 1'
#
loop_
_entity.id
_entity.type
_entity.pdbx_description
1 polymer ?
#
loop_
_entity_poly.entity_id
_entity_poly.type
_entity_poly.pdbx_seq_one_letter_code
_entity_poly.pdbx_strand_id
1 'polypeptide(L)'
;MRSIEAELSPDETIRTLSNRILQLSEKLQYVIKLISCVGSSCIESTIALFIDEMKVTRDELLSCLDLAIHERLLIKEGPIYRFTHDQIQSATYSLIPEDERCLWHLKVGLAIWTNVPDRRKDDVVFVSADQINRGIEFIKLEDLRKKVAMLNLRAGQKAMSLSTFSSAASYLSTGIKLLNQNCWEKNYDLSLHLHNFYSEVQYCNGNFREVGQVTGVVLKEGKSFYDKLRVYRIIMKTLNSDNKLNEAVNIGIDVVARLGKELPSHYSEPSVFLANVNNIKEKIVSMTVDDFLKIKPMEDSDTLIAMNFLGELALTTCFSKQDICANVTCHMMQLTLDYGVCKESVLCLANYSAVLFGFGDIKGSSIVGDFAMKLLDKLDAEEYLPW
;
A
#
# COMPACT_ATOMS: atom_id res chain seq x y z
N MET A 1 -42.49 1.91 46.68
CA MET A 1 -41.04 1.98 46.36
C MET A 1 -40.58 0.82 45.46
N ARG A 2 -41.45 0.44 44.53
CA ARG A 2 -41.18 -0.13 43.21
C ARG A 2 -42.12 0.66 42.28
N SER A 3 -41.82 0.73 41.00
CA SER A 3 -42.57 1.43 39.93
C SER A 3 -42.09 2.86 39.66
N ILE A 4 -41.19 3.01 38.67
CA ILE A 4 -41.42 3.57 37.32
C ILE A 4 -40.06 3.48 36.61
N GLU A 5 -39.72 2.30 36.09
CA GLU A 5 -38.84 2.20 34.92
C GLU A 5 -39.79 1.90 33.77
N ALA A 6 -40.45 2.95 33.27
CA ALA A 6 -40.84 2.92 31.88
C ALA A 6 -39.51 2.89 31.11
N GLU A 7 -39.27 1.83 30.33
CA GLU A 7 -38.15 1.77 29.40
C GLU A 7 -38.27 2.99 28.49
N LEU A 8 -37.53 4.05 28.83
CA LEU A 8 -37.37 5.23 27.99
C LEU A 8 -36.92 4.74 26.63
N SER A 9 -37.55 5.25 25.57
CA SER A 9 -37.08 4.97 24.23
C SER A 9 -35.59 5.39 24.11
N PRO A 10 -34.82 4.80 23.18
CA PRO A 10 -33.43 5.18 22.95
C PRO A 10 -33.25 6.70 22.79
N ASP A 11 -34.17 7.38 22.09
CA ASP A 11 -34.15 8.82 21.89
C ASP A 11 -34.40 9.63 23.17
N GLU A 12 -35.32 9.17 24.02
CA GLU A 12 -35.58 9.83 25.31
C GLU A 12 -34.42 9.65 26.29
N THR A 13 -33.76 8.49 26.23
CA THR A 13 -32.54 8.22 27.01
C THR A 13 -31.41 9.14 26.56
N ILE A 14 -31.19 9.27 25.25
CA ILE A 14 -30.19 10.19 24.69
C ILE A 14 -30.49 11.63 25.10
N ARG A 15 -31.74 12.11 24.95
CA ARG A 15 -32.12 13.48 25.32
C ARG A 15 -31.87 13.78 26.80
N THR A 16 -32.17 12.83 27.68
CA THR A 16 -31.97 12.98 29.13
C THR A 16 -30.49 13.06 29.47
N LEU A 17 -29.66 12.20 28.86
CA LEU A 17 -28.20 12.22 29.02
C LEU A 17 -27.58 13.51 28.47
N SER A 18 -28.01 13.96 27.28
CA SER A 18 -27.57 15.22 26.68
C SER A 18 -27.86 16.42 27.58
N ASN A 19 -29.06 16.50 28.18
CA ASN A 19 -29.41 17.57 29.13
C ASN A 19 -28.53 17.55 30.38
N ARG A 20 -28.20 16.37 30.91
CA ARG A 20 -27.28 16.24 32.05
C ARG A 20 -25.87 16.71 31.67
N ILE A 21 -25.38 16.34 30.49
CA ILE A 21 -24.06 16.76 30.01
C ILE A 21 -23.99 18.28 29.81
N LEU A 22 -25.06 18.91 29.32
CA LEU A 22 -25.12 20.37 29.13
C LEU A 22 -25.03 21.16 30.44
N GLN A 23 -25.27 20.54 31.60
CA GLN A 23 -25.10 21.18 32.91
C GLN A 23 -23.65 21.19 33.40
N LEU A 24 -22.74 20.48 32.72
CA LEU A 24 -21.32 20.42 33.07
C LEU A 24 -20.55 21.63 32.53
N SER A 25 -19.33 21.85 33.04
CA SER A 25 -18.49 22.95 32.57
C SER A 25 -18.17 22.82 31.07
N GLU A 26 -18.04 23.95 30.38
CA GLU A 26 -17.71 23.95 28.94
C GLU A 26 -16.42 23.19 28.63
N LYS A 27 -15.41 23.29 29.51
CA LYS A 27 -14.16 22.54 29.40
C LYS A 27 -14.41 21.03 29.43
N LEU A 28 -15.21 20.55 30.38
CA LEU A 28 -15.54 19.12 30.49
C LEU A 28 -16.32 18.65 29.25
N GLN A 29 -17.35 19.41 28.84
CA GLN A 29 -18.11 19.12 27.63
C GLN A 29 -17.21 19.04 26.39
N TYR A 30 -16.22 19.93 26.26
CA TYR A 30 -15.27 19.91 25.15
C TYR A 30 -14.43 18.63 25.13
N VAL A 31 -13.87 18.21 26.27
CA VAL A 31 -13.06 16.98 26.37
C VAL A 31 -13.87 15.76 25.96
N ILE A 32 -15.09 15.61 26.47
CA ILE A 32 -15.90 14.41 26.16
C ILE A 32 -16.41 14.44 24.71
N LYS A 33 -16.66 15.62 24.12
CA LYS A 33 -16.95 15.77 22.68
C LYS A 33 -15.77 15.36 21.80
N LEU A 34 -14.54 15.69 22.20
CA LEU A 34 -13.34 15.21 21.49
C LEU A 34 -13.24 13.68 21.55
N ILE A 35 -13.42 13.09 22.74
CA ILE A 35 -13.35 11.64 22.93
C ILE A 35 -14.43 10.95 22.09
N SER A 36 -15.66 11.48 22.06
CA SER A 36 -16.77 10.90 21.29
C SER A 36 -16.53 10.92 19.77
N CYS A 37 -15.76 11.89 19.26
CA CYS A 37 -15.32 11.93 17.87
C CYS A 37 -14.29 10.83 17.54
N VAL A 38 -13.40 10.49 18.48
CA VAL A 38 -12.43 9.40 18.31
C VAL A 38 -13.13 8.04 18.34
N GLY A 39 -14.06 7.85 19.27
CA GLY A 39 -14.86 6.62 19.38
C GLY A 39 -15.41 6.41 20.80
N SER A 40 -15.65 5.15 21.17
CA SER A 40 -16.10 4.78 22.51
C SER A 40 -14.98 4.85 23.57
N SER A 41 -13.71 4.87 23.13
CA SER A 41 -12.55 5.01 24.01
C SER A 41 -11.42 5.82 23.36
N CYS A 42 -10.57 6.42 24.19
CA CYS A 42 -9.42 7.21 23.76
C CYS A 42 -8.27 7.11 24.78
N ILE A 43 -7.03 7.08 24.30
CA ILE A 43 -5.83 7.02 25.16
C ILE A 43 -5.52 8.42 25.70
N GLU A 44 -5.12 8.54 26.97
CA GLU A 44 -4.75 9.80 27.64
C GLU A 44 -3.79 10.64 26.80
N SER A 45 -2.77 10.01 26.22
CA SER A 45 -1.79 10.71 25.38
C SER A 45 -2.38 11.35 24.12
N THR A 46 -3.49 10.83 23.60
CA THR A 46 -4.25 11.43 22.48
C THR A 46 -5.10 12.61 22.97
N ILE A 47 -5.73 12.48 24.13
CA ILE A 47 -6.52 13.56 24.74
C ILE A 47 -5.62 14.75 25.11
N ALA A 48 -4.41 14.46 25.60
CA ALA A 48 -3.41 15.47 25.96
C ALA A 48 -2.94 16.32 24.77
N LEU A 49 -3.17 15.88 23.52
CA LEU A 49 -2.81 16.66 22.33
C LEU A 49 -3.64 17.94 22.17
N PHE A 50 -4.76 18.06 22.89
CA PHE A 50 -5.67 19.20 22.81
C PHE A 50 -5.49 20.22 23.94
N ILE A 51 -4.49 20.03 24.83
CA ILE A 51 -4.20 20.94 25.95
C ILE A 51 -4.02 22.39 25.46
N ASP A 52 -3.18 22.59 24.44
CA ASP A 52 -2.90 23.92 23.88
C ASP A 52 -4.12 24.56 23.22
N GLU A 53 -4.91 23.77 22.49
CA GLU A 53 -6.13 24.24 21.80
C GLU A 53 -7.19 24.66 22.82
N MET A 54 -7.36 23.87 23.88
CA MET A 54 -8.27 24.15 24.98
C MET A 54 -7.78 25.27 25.89
N LYS A 55 -6.51 25.69 25.77
CA LYS A 55 -5.84 26.65 26.66
C LYS A 55 -5.95 26.24 28.13
N VAL A 56 -5.72 24.95 28.39
CA VAL A 56 -5.72 24.38 29.74
C VAL A 56 -4.33 23.91 30.12
N THR A 57 -4.07 23.71 31.41
CA THR A 57 -2.89 22.97 31.86
C THR A 57 -3.17 21.46 31.84
N ARG A 58 -2.11 20.65 31.97
CA ARG A 58 -2.26 19.20 32.12
C ARG A 58 -3.10 18.84 33.37
N ASP A 59 -2.91 19.56 34.47
CA ASP A 59 -3.64 19.31 35.72
C ASP A 59 -5.12 19.67 35.59
N GLU A 60 -5.46 20.73 34.84
CA GLU A 60 -6.84 21.08 34.53
C GLU A 60 -7.51 20.03 33.63
N LEU A 61 -6.78 19.47 32.65
CA LEU A 61 -7.29 18.39 31.81
C LEU A 61 -7.55 17.12 32.65
N LEU A 62 -6.59 16.73 33.49
CA LEU A 62 -6.76 15.58 34.39
C LEU A 62 -7.93 15.78 35.35
N SER A 63 -8.09 16.99 35.89
CA SER A 63 -9.25 17.35 36.73
C SER A 63 -10.57 17.21 35.98
N CYS A 64 -10.63 17.60 34.69
CA CYS A 64 -11.82 17.37 33.85
C CYS A 64 -12.11 15.88 33.67
N LEU A 65 -11.07 15.08 33.41
CA LEU A 65 -11.22 13.63 33.23
C LEU A 65 -11.65 12.94 34.52
N ASP A 66 -11.12 13.34 35.68
CA ASP A 66 -11.53 12.83 36.99
C ASP A 66 -12.98 13.19 37.31
N LEU A 67 -13.41 14.42 36.97
CA LEU A 67 -14.82 14.82 37.04
C LEU A 67 -15.71 13.98 36.11
N ALA A 68 -15.26 13.67 34.88
CA ALA A 68 -15.99 12.81 33.96
C ALA A 68 -16.19 11.39 34.52
N ILE A 69 -15.19 10.87 35.25
CA ILE A 69 -15.26 9.58 35.95
C ILE A 69 -16.21 9.66 37.15
N HIS A 70 -16.11 10.73 37.95
CA HIS A 70 -17.01 10.96 39.09
C HIS A 70 -18.48 11.04 38.66
N GLU A 71 -18.75 11.72 37.55
CA GLU A 71 -20.08 11.81 36.92
C GLU A 71 -20.53 10.50 36.25
N ARG A 72 -19.69 9.45 36.26
CA ARG A 72 -19.91 8.15 35.61
C ARG A 72 -20.10 8.23 34.10
N LEU A 73 -19.55 9.27 33.47
CA LEU A 73 -19.54 9.40 32.01
C LEU A 73 -18.44 8.55 31.39
N LEU A 74 -17.28 8.52 32.05
CA LEU A 74 -16.11 7.76 31.65
C LEU A 74 -15.68 6.77 32.73
N ILE A 75 -14.95 5.74 32.30
CA ILE A 75 -14.15 4.86 33.14
C ILE A 75 -12.69 4.92 32.66
N LYS A 76 -11.74 4.74 33.58
CA LYS A 76 -10.30 4.68 33.27
C LYS A 76 -9.79 3.25 33.41
N GLU A 77 -9.17 2.73 32.35
CA GLU A 77 -8.50 1.43 32.30
C GLU A 77 -7.05 1.63 31.87
N GLY A 78 -6.14 1.70 32.84
CA GLY A 78 -4.74 2.06 32.57
C GLY A 78 -4.63 3.45 31.91
N PRO A 79 -4.03 3.57 30.70
CA PRO A 79 -3.95 4.84 29.98
C PRO A 79 -5.20 5.14 29.13
N ILE A 80 -6.24 4.30 29.15
CA ILE A 80 -7.42 4.43 28.29
C ILE A 80 -8.60 5.00 29.08
N TYR A 81 -9.26 6.01 28.51
CA TYR A 81 -10.55 6.52 28.95
C TYR A 81 -11.65 6.00 28.03
N ARG A 82 -12.69 5.36 28.58
CA ARG A 82 -13.82 4.80 27.81
C ARG A 82 -15.14 5.35 28.33
N PHE A 83 -16.11 5.59 27.45
CA PHE A 83 -17.48 5.87 27.88
C PHE A 83 -18.05 4.69 28.64
N THR A 84 -18.73 4.95 29.76
CA THR A 84 -19.35 3.88 30.57
C THR A 84 -20.37 3.09 29.76
N HIS A 85 -21.08 3.76 28.84
CA HIS A 85 -22.03 3.16 27.91
C HIS A 85 -22.05 3.89 26.56
N ASP A 86 -22.36 3.16 25.48
CA ASP A 86 -22.48 3.69 24.12
C ASP A 86 -23.54 4.80 23.99
N GLN A 87 -24.58 4.76 24.83
CA GLN A 87 -25.61 5.80 24.89
C GLN A 87 -25.05 7.14 25.38
N ILE A 88 -24.07 7.13 26.29
CA ILE A 88 -23.40 8.35 26.77
C ILE A 88 -22.52 8.92 25.66
N GLN A 89 -21.78 8.06 24.94
CA GLN A 89 -21.02 8.49 23.77
C GLN A 89 -21.95 9.13 22.74
N SER A 90 -23.06 8.46 22.40
CA SER A 90 -24.04 8.94 21.43
C SER A 90 -24.67 10.26 21.84
N ALA A 91 -25.07 10.40 23.11
CA ALA A 91 -25.59 11.63 23.68
C ALA A 91 -24.56 12.76 23.74
N THR A 92 -23.27 12.42 23.91
CA THR A 92 -22.17 13.41 23.87
C THR A 92 -21.91 13.86 22.45
N TYR A 93 -21.88 12.93 21.50
CA TYR A 93 -21.65 13.22 20.08
C TYR A 93 -22.84 14.00 19.46
N SER A 94 -24.06 13.75 19.90
CA SER A 94 -25.26 14.48 19.45
C SER A 94 -25.25 15.96 19.87
N LEU A 95 -24.50 16.33 20.91
CA LEU A 95 -24.30 17.72 21.34
C LEU A 95 -23.34 18.51 20.43
N ILE A 96 -22.71 17.86 19.46
CA ILE A 96 -21.97 18.53 18.40
C ILE A 96 -22.99 18.83 17.28
N PRO A 97 -23.20 20.11 16.93
CA PRO A 97 -24.07 20.49 15.81
C PRO A 97 -23.69 19.71 14.55
N GLU A 98 -24.69 19.21 13.83
CA GLU A 98 -24.46 18.27 12.73
C GLU A 98 -23.56 18.86 11.62
N ASP A 99 -23.71 20.16 11.37
CA ASP A 99 -22.92 20.97 10.45
C ASP A 99 -21.47 21.21 10.92
N GLU A 100 -21.19 21.09 12.22
CA GLU A 100 -19.85 21.24 12.79
C GLU A 100 -19.09 19.91 12.95
N ARG A 101 -19.77 18.75 12.92
CA ARG A 101 -19.14 17.43 13.18
C ARG A 101 -17.93 17.16 12.29
N CYS A 102 -18.02 17.56 11.02
CA CYS A 102 -16.91 17.42 10.07
C CYS A 102 -15.67 18.22 10.50
N LEU A 103 -15.86 19.43 11.03
CA LEU A 103 -14.78 20.27 11.55
C LEU A 103 -14.16 19.67 12.82
N TRP A 104 -14.98 19.07 13.68
CA TRP A 104 -14.49 18.36 14.87
C TRP A 104 -13.61 17.17 14.49
N HIS A 105 -14.06 16.32 13.55
CA HIS A 105 -13.26 15.21 13.05
C HIS A 105 -11.95 15.67 12.39
N LEU A 106 -12.00 16.73 11.58
CA LEU A 106 -10.81 17.31 10.97
C LEU A 106 -9.81 17.76 12.04
N LYS A 107 -10.25 18.52 13.04
CA LYS A 107 -9.41 18.97 14.16
C LYS A 107 -8.78 17.79 14.89
N VAL A 108 -9.58 16.78 15.22
CA VAL A 108 -9.12 15.61 15.94
C VAL A 108 -8.01 14.88 15.19
N GLY A 109 -8.24 14.57 13.91
CA GLY A 109 -7.25 13.86 13.13
C GLY A 109 -5.99 14.69 12.85
N LEU A 110 -6.09 16.02 12.66
CA LEU A 110 -4.93 16.89 12.52
C LEU A 110 -4.09 16.97 13.79
N ALA A 111 -4.73 17.04 14.96
CA ALA A 111 -4.03 17.07 16.25
C ALA A 111 -3.27 15.75 16.48
N ILE A 112 -3.88 14.61 16.20
CA ILE A 112 -3.23 13.29 16.27
C ILE A 112 -2.02 13.25 15.34
N TRP A 113 -2.21 13.61 14.07
CA TRP A 113 -1.15 13.52 13.07
C TRP A 113 0.04 14.45 13.32
N THR A 114 -0.23 15.64 13.85
CA THR A 114 0.80 16.68 14.03
C THR A 114 1.63 16.46 15.28
N ASN A 115 1.03 15.98 16.37
CA ASN A 115 1.71 15.87 17.66
C ASN A 115 2.33 14.49 17.92
N VAL A 116 1.99 13.46 17.14
CA VAL A 116 2.64 12.16 17.26
C VAL A 116 4.01 12.18 16.57
N PRO A 117 5.10 11.76 17.28
CA PRO A 117 6.43 11.71 16.69
C PRO A 117 6.49 10.84 15.44
N ASP A 118 7.34 11.20 14.47
CA ASP A 118 7.43 10.52 13.17
C ASP A 118 7.62 9.00 13.28
N ARG A 119 8.39 8.54 14.28
CA ARG A 119 8.63 7.11 14.57
C ARG A 119 7.38 6.30 14.92
N ARG A 120 6.28 6.97 15.32
CA ARG A 120 4.99 6.34 15.66
C ARG A 120 3.87 6.73 14.70
N LYS A 121 4.17 7.44 13.60
CA LYS A 121 3.12 7.90 12.68
C LYS A 121 2.38 6.74 12.02
N ASP A 122 3.03 5.60 11.82
CA ASP A 122 2.37 4.41 11.30
C ASP A 122 1.31 3.87 12.26
N ASP A 123 1.49 3.98 13.58
CA ASP A 123 0.52 3.52 14.58
C ASP A 123 -0.79 4.29 14.49
N VAL A 124 -0.71 5.57 14.10
CA VAL A 124 -1.86 6.49 14.09
C VAL A 124 -2.32 6.88 12.67
N VAL A 125 -1.71 6.31 11.62
CA VAL A 125 -1.97 6.75 10.24
C VAL A 125 -3.43 6.57 9.84
N PHE A 126 -4.05 5.42 10.18
CA PHE A 126 -5.45 5.14 9.83
C PHE A 126 -6.41 6.02 10.61
N VAL A 127 -6.29 6.06 11.94
CA VAL A 127 -7.16 6.91 12.76
C VAL A 127 -7.04 8.38 12.36
N SER A 128 -5.84 8.86 12.04
CA SER A 128 -5.65 10.24 11.58
C SER A 128 -6.30 10.47 10.21
N ALA A 129 -6.07 9.58 9.24
CA ALA A 129 -6.61 9.70 7.90
C ALA A 129 -8.15 9.62 7.91
N ASP A 130 -8.72 8.68 8.65
CA ASP A 130 -10.18 8.50 8.75
C ASP A 130 -10.86 9.73 9.36
N GLN A 131 -10.28 10.27 10.43
CA GLN A 131 -10.78 11.47 11.10
C GLN A 131 -10.68 12.70 10.17
N ILE A 132 -9.52 12.92 9.56
CA ILE A 132 -9.32 14.06 8.64
C ILE A 132 -10.23 13.95 7.42
N ASN A 133 -10.38 12.76 6.85
CA ASN A 133 -11.14 12.54 5.62
C ASN A 133 -12.64 12.82 5.79
N ARG A 134 -13.19 12.70 7.01
CA ARG A 134 -14.57 13.10 7.33
C ARG A 134 -14.82 14.60 7.21
N GLY A 135 -13.79 15.43 7.37
CA GLY A 135 -13.87 16.89 7.26
C GLY A 135 -13.10 17.47 6.08
N ILE A 136 -12.81 16.64 5.07
CA ILE A 136 -11.89 16.98 3.99
C ILE A 136 -12.33 18.19 3.15
N GLU A 137 -13.63 18.40 3.01
CA GLU A 137 -14.22 19.50 2.23
C GLU A 137 -13.89 20.87 2.82
N PHE A 138 -13.58 20.93 4.11
CA PHE A 138 -13.21 22.18 4.80
C PHE A 138 -11.73 22.55 4.60
N ILE A 139 -10.92 21.69 3.97
CA ILE A 139 -9.50 21.94 3.73
C ILE A 139 -9.32 22.78 2.45
N LYS A 140 -9.24 24.10 2.65
CA LYS A 140 -9.06 25.08 1.57
C LYS A 140 -7.60 25.44 1.28
N LEU A 141 -6.74 25.42 2.30
CA LEU A 141 -5.33 25.81 2.17
C LEU A 141 -4.54 24.77 1.38
N GLU A 142 -3.89 25.17 0.29
CA GLU A 142 -3.15 24.29 -0.62
C GLU A 142 -2.08 23.45 0.12
N ASP A 143 -1.32 24.08 1.03
CA ASP A 143 -0.30 23.38 1.83
C ASP A 143 -0.90 22.31 2.74
N LEU A 144 -2.09 22.56 3.31
CA LEU A 144 -2.75 21.57 4.16
C LEU A 144 -3.32 20.43 3.32
N ARG A 145 -3.89 20.72 2.15
CA ARG A 145 -4.35 19.70 1.19
C ARG A 145 -3.20 18.77 0.79
N LYS A 146 -2.02 19.33 0.50
CA LYS A 146 -0.80 18.55 0.19
C LYS A 146 -0.40 17.65 1.36
N LYS A 147 -0.34 18.18 2.59
CA LYS A 147 -0.01 17.38 3.80
C LYS A 147 -1.00 16.24 4.02
N VAL A 148 -2.28 16.48 3.82
CA VAL A 148 -3.32 15.44 3.96
C VAL A 148 -3.30 14.44 2.80
N ALA A 149 -2.93 14.86 1.59
CA ALA A 149 -2.69 13.94 0.47
C ALA A 149 -1.50 13.02 0.76
N MET A 150 -0.42 13.52 1.37
CA MET A 150 0.72 12.71 1.82
C MET A 150 0.32 11.71 2.92
N LEU A 151 -0.52 12.12 3.87
CA LEU A 151 -1.08 11.22 4.87
C LEU A 151 -1.89 10.10 4.22
N ASN A 152 -2.76 10.44 3.27
CA ASN A 152 -3.56 9.46 2.53
C ASN A 152 -2.71 8.52 1.67
N LEU A 153 -1.59 9.00 1.09
CA LEU A 153 -0.62 8.13 0.42
C LEU A 153 -0.04 7.10 1.41
N ARG A 154 0.39 7.54 2.60
CA ARG A 154 0.94 6.65 3.64
C ARG A 154 -0.10 5.65 4.15
N ALA A 155 -1.34 6.10 4.38
CA ALA A 155 -2.45 5.23 4.77
C ALA A 155 -2.74 4.18 3.68
N GLY A 156 -2.74 4.59 2.41
CA GLY A 156 -2.88 3.71 1.25
C GLY A 156 -1.80 2.63 1.20
N GLN A 157 -0.54 3.02 1.33
CA GLN A 157 0.60 2.09 1.35
C GLN A 157 0.52 1.08 2.51
N LYS A 158 0.18 1.54 3.72
CA LYS A 158 -0.01 0.65 4.87
C LYS A 158 -1.21 -0.28 4.68
N ALA A 159 -2.31 0.18 4.08
CA ALA A 159 -3.44 -0.67 3.76
C ALA A 159 -3.08 -1.76 2.75
N MET A 160 -2.22 -1.45 1.76
CA MET A 160 -1.70 -2.43 0.81
C MET A 160 -0.82 -3.49 1.48
N SER A 161 0.07 -3.12 2.40
CA SER A 161 0.90 -4.11 3.12
C SER A 161 0.08 -5.06 4.01
N LEU A 162 -1.16 -4.69 4.33
CA LEU A 162 -2.13 -5.52 5.06
C LEU A 162 -3.15 -6.19 4.12
N SER A 163 -2.94 -6.13 2.80
CA SER A 163 -3.84 -6.69 1.77
C SER A 163 -5.28 -6.16 1.83
N THR A 164 -5.51 -4.98 2.40
CA THR A 164 -6.81 -4.31 2.47
C THR A 164 -7.02 -3.36 1.28
N PHE A 165 -7.04 -3.93 0.07
CA PHE A 165 -7.01 -3.17 -1.19
C PHE A 165 -8.20 -2.21 -1.38
N SER A 166 -9.39 -2.54 -0.86
CA SER A 166 -10.52 -1.61 -0.91
C SER A 166 -10.27 -0.33 -0.08
N SER A 167 -9.72 -0.48 1.12
CA SER A 167 -9.36 0.66 1.98
C SER A 167 -8.21 1.47 1.37
N ALA A 168 -7.19 0.79 0.83
CA ALA A 168 -6.09 1.44 0.15
C ALA A 168 -6.59 2.30 -1.02
N ALA A 169 -7.53 1.79 -1.83
CA ALA A 169 -8.13 2.54 -2.93
C ALA A 169 -8.83 3.82 -2.45
N SER A 170 -9.57 3.73 -1.33
CA SER A 170 -10.27 4.88 -0.75
C SER A 170 -9.29 5.99 -0.33
N TYR A 171 -8.23 5.65 0.41
CA TYR A 171 -7.21 6.63 0.82
C TYR A 171 -6.49 7.23 -0.38
N LEU A 172 -6.02 6.40 -1.31
CA LEU A 172 -5.27 6.87 -2.49
C LEU A 172 -6.14 7.78 -3.39
N SER A 173 -7.40 7.40 -3.64
CA SER A 173 -8.36 8.24 -4.38
C SER A 173 -8.58 9.58 -3.66
N THR A 174 -8.70 9.55 -2.33
CA THR A 174 -8.83 10.76 -1.52
C THR A 174 -7.60 11.67 -1.64
N GLY A 175 -6.40 11.08 -1.59
CA GLY A 175 -5.15 11.80 -1.83
C GLY A 175 -5.10 12.45 -3.21
N ILE A 176 -5.51 11.74 -4.26
CA ILE A 176 -5.58 12.28 -5.63
C ILE A 176 -6.54 13.47 -5.72
N LYS A 177 -7.75 13.35 -5.17
CA LYS A 177 -8.78 14.41 -5.17
C LYS A 177 -8.35 15.67 -4.39
N LEU A 178 -7.49 15.50 -3.39
CA LEU A 178 -6.94 16.62 -2.62
C LEU A 178 -5.96 17.46 -3.44
N LEU A 179 -5.26 16.84 -4.38
CA LEU A 179 -4.39 17.57 -5.28
C LEU A 179 -5.21 18.29 -6.36
N ASN A 180 -4.84 19.52 -6.67
CA ASN A 180 -5.52 20.35 -7.67
C ASN A 180 -5.14 19.94 -9.12
N GLN A 181 -5.77 20.55 -10.12
CA GLN A 181 -5.49 20.23 -11.54
C GLN A 181 -4.01 20.44 -11.93
N ASN A 182 -3.32 21.41 -11.33
CA ASN A 182 -1.90 21.68 -11.61
C ASN A 182 -0.95 20.82 -10.75
N CYS A 183 -1.43 19.72 -10.18
CA CYS A 183 -0.65 18.89 -9.26
C CYS A 183 0.57 18.24 -9.90
N TRP A 184 0.52 17.91 -11.19
CA TRP A 184 1.67 17.37 -11.93
C TRP A 184 2.80 18.39 -12.13
N GLU A 185 2.49 19.69 -12.05
CA GLU A 185 3.51 20.75 -12.07
C GLU A 185 4.03 21.04 -10.65
N LYS A 186 3.12 21.27 -9.70
CA LYS A 186 3.45 21.76 -8.34
C LYS A 186 3.85 20.64 -7.36
N ASN A 187 3.32 19.44 -7.54
CA ASN A 187 3.41 18.32 -6.61
C ASN A 187 3.74 17.00 -7.33
N TYR A 188 4.60 17.09 -8.35
CA TYR A 188 4.89 16.01 -9.29
C TYR A 188 5.12 14.64 -8.61
N ASP A 189 6.06 14.54 -7.68
CA ASP A 189 6.41 13.26 -7.05
C ASP A 189 5.25 12.65 -6.26
N LEU A 190 4.48 13.49 -5.57
CA LEU A 190 3.32 13.06 -4.80
C LEU A 190 2.19 12.59 -5.72
N SER A 191 1.94 13.32 -6.81
CA SER A 191 0.99 12.91 -7.85
C SER A 191 1.40 11.58 -8.47
N LEU A 192 2.66 11.44 -8.89
CA LEU A 192 3.18 10.24 -9.49
C LEU A 192 3.03 9.03 -8.55
N HIS A 193 3.41 9.16 -7.27
CA HIS A 193 3.24 8.09 -6.30
C HIS A 193 1.78 7.72 -6.08
N LEU A 194 0.89 8.71 -5.84
CA LEU A 194 -0.53 8.45 -5.63
C LEU A 194 -1.15 7.70 -6.81
N HIS A 195 -0.90 8.12 -8.04
CA HIS A 195 -1.46 7.47 -9.23
C HIS A 195 -0.84 6.08 -9.45
N ASN A 196 0.46 5.91 -9.21
CA ASN A 196 1.13 4.61 -9.30
C ASN A 196 0.53 3.59 -8.31
N PHE A 197 0.46 3.93 -7.02
CA PHE A 197 -0.13 3.04 -6.02
C PHE A 197 -1.64 2.82 -6.28
N TYR A 198 -2.36 3.85 -6.72
CA TYR A 198 -3.79 3.71 -7.04
C TYR A 198 -3.99 2.73 -8.20
N SER A 199 -3.17 2.79 -9.25
CA SER A 199 -3.24 1.86 -10.38
C SER A 199 -3.06 0.40 -9.96
N GLU A 200 -2.11 0.14 -9.08
CA GLU A 200 -1.82 -1.21 -8.58
C GLU A 200 -2.96 -1.75 -7.71
N VAL A 201 -3.50 -0.91 -6.83
CA VAL A 201 -4.63 -1.30 -5.99
C VAL A 201 -5.90 -1.54 -6.80
N GLN A 202 -6.15 -0.75 -7.85
CA GLN A 202 -7.29 -0.98 -8.74
C GLN A 202 -7.14 -2.27 -9.53
N TYR A 203 -5.93 -2.64 -9.94
CA TYR A 203 -5.66 -3.95 -10.51
C TYR A 203 -5.97 -5.08 -9.53
N CYS A 204 -5.49 -4.99 -8.28
CA CYS A 204 -5.77 -6.00 -7.24
C CYS A 204 -7.27 -6.12 -6.93
N ASN A 205 -8.04 -5.04 -7.02
CA ASN A 205 -9.49 -5.06 -6.87
C ASN A 205 -10.24 -5.52 -8.13
N GLY A 206 -9.56 -5.81 -9.24
CA GLY A 206 -10.18 -6.20 -10.52
C GLY A 206 -10.85 -5.05 -11.28
N ASN A 207 -10.62 -3.80 -10.89
CA ASN A 207 -11.24 -2.61 -11.47
C ASN A 207 -10.51 -2.13 -12.73
N PHE A 208 -10.43 -2.99 -13.75
CA PHE A 208 -9.60 -2.76 -14.95
C PHE A 208 -9.95 -1.49 -15.75
N ARG A 209 -11.21 -1.03 -15.70
CA ARG A 209 -11.61 0.26 -16.28
C ARG A 209 -10.86 1.42 -15.61
N GLU A 210 -10.81 1.41 -14.27
CA GLU A 210 -10.14 2.45 -13.49
C GLU A 210 -8.62 2.38 -13.73
N VAL A 211 -8.06 1.16 -13.81
CA VAL A 211 -6.65 0.95 -14.19
C VAL A 211 -6.33 1.65 -15.50
N GLY A 212 -7.14 1.47 -16.54
CA GLY A 212 -6.93 2.15 -17.83
C GLY A 212 -6.93 3.67 -17.72
N GLN A 213 -7.84 4.24 -16.92
CA GLN A 213 -7.91 5.69 -16.70
C GLN A 213 -6.67 6.22 -15.97
N VAL A 214 -6.33 5.65 -14.82
CA VAL A 214 -5.20 6.12 -14.00
C VAL A 214 -3.85 5.90 -14.68
N THR A 215 -3.65 4.74 -15.32
CA THR A 215 -2.41 4.48 -16.06
C THR A 215 -2.26 5.42 -17.26
N GLY A 216 -3.35 5.73 -17.96
CA GLY A 216 -3.37 6.74 -19.02
C GLY A 216 -2.92 8.12 -18.53
N VAL A 217 -3.31 8.53 -17.32
CA VAL A 217 -2.84 9.78 -16.70
C VAL A 217 -1.33 9.72 -16.47
N VAL A 218 -0.80 8.65 -15.87
CA VAL A 218 0.66 8.53 -15.62
C VAL A 218 1.46 8.48 -16.92
N LEU A 219 0.98 7.78 -17.94
CA LEU A 219 1.64 7.73 -19.26
C LEU A 219 1.70 9.10 -19.93
N LYS A 220 0.67 9.93 -19.74
CA LYS A 220 0.60 11.29 -20.28
C LYS A 220 1.46 12.28 -19.49
N GLU A 221 1.33 12.29 -18.17
CA GLU A 221 1.90 13.32 -17.29
C GLU A 221 3.31 12.98 -16.78
N GLY A 222 3.71 11.70 -16.83
CA GLY A 222 5.04 11.25 -16.46
C GLY A 222 6.13 11.88 -17.36
N LYS A 223 7.13 12.50 -16.73
CA LYS A 223 8.19 13.28 -17.39
C LYS A 223 9.27 12.41 -18.02
N SER A 224 9.52 11.23 -17.47
CA SER A 224 10.53 10.30 -17.97
C SER A 224 9.94 8.93 -18.32
N PHE A 225 10.76 8.12 -18.99
CA PHE A 225 10.47 6.69 -19.17
C PHE A 225 10.37 5.95 -17.83
N TYR A 226 11.28 6.26 -16.89
CA TYR A 226 11.36 5.60 -15.59
C TYR A 226 10.10 5.82 -14.74
N ASP A 227 9.51 7.01 -14.82
CA ASP A 227 8.25 7.32 -14.13
C ASP A 227 7.08 6.42 -14.57
N LYS A 228 7.17 5.86 -15.78
CA LYS A 228 6.11 5.08 -16.42
C LYS A 228 6.29 3.57 -16.25
N LEU A 229 7.44 3.11 -15.76
CA LEU A 229 7.73 1.67 -15.61
C LEU A 229 6.69 0.94 -14.77
N ARG A 230 6.30 1.55 -13.64
CA ARG A 230 5.32 0.92 -12.73
C ARG A 230 3.96 0.71 -13.42
N VAL A 231 3.49 1.71 -14.18
CA VAL A 231 2.22 1.56 -14.91
C VAL A 231 2.34 0.65 -16.13
N TYR A 232 3.48 0.60 -16.82
CA TYR A 232 3.67 -0.40 -17.88
C TYR A 232 3.50 -1.82 -17.36
N ARG A 233 4.03 -2.12 -16.17
CA ARG A 233 3.86 -3.43 -15.54
C ARG A 233 2.41 -3.72 -15.18
N ILE A 234 1.68 -2.74 -14.64
CA ILE A 234 0.24 -2.89 -14.35
C ILE A 234 -0.58 -3.10 -15.64
N ILE A 235 -0.23 -2.40 -16.73
CA ILE A 235 -0.86 -2.59 -18.04
C ILE A 235 -0.60 -4.01 -18.56
N MET A 236 0.64 -4.51 -18.49
CA MET A 236 0.97 -5.89 -18.89
C MET A 236 0.12 -6.90 -18.12
N LYS A 237 0.03 -6.77 -16.80
CA LYS A 237 -0.80 -7.63 -15.95
C LYS A 237 -2.28 -7.58 -16.33
N THR A 238 -2.80 -6.38 -16.55
CA THR A 238 -4.21 -6.18 -16.95
C THR A 238 -4.50 -6.82 -18.30
N LEU A 239 -3.59 -6.67 -19.28
CA LEU A 239 -3.71 -7.30 -20.59
C LEU A 239 -3.64 -8.82 -20.49
N ASN A 240 -2.79 -9.36 -19.61
CA ASN A 240 -2.75 -10.80 -19.33
C ASN A 240 -4.08 -11.30 -18.76
N SER A 241 -4.68 -10.58 -17.80
CA SER A 241 -6.01 -10.90 -17.25
C SER A 241 -7.13 -10.81 -18.30
N ASP A 242 -6.99 -9.94 -19.31
CA ASP A 242 -7.94 -9.78 -20.43
C ASP A 242 -7.59 -10.69 -21.64
N ASN A 243 -6.68 -11.66 -21.46
CA ASN A 243 -6.19 -12.60 -22.48
C ASN A 243 -5.59 -11.92 -23.75
N LYS A 244 -5.16 -10.66 -23.64
CA LYS A 244 -4.46 -9.88 -24.67
C LYS A 244 -2.96 -10.09 -24.60
N LEU A 245 -2.56 -11.36 -24.64
CA LEU A 245 -1.18 -11.79 -24.38
C LEU A 245 -0.15 -11.18 -25.34
N ASN A 246 -0.52 -11.01 -26.62
CA ASN A 246 0.37 -10.39 -27.60
C ASN A 246 0.71 -8.94 -27.24
N GLU A 247 -0.27 -8.18 -26.79
CA GLU A 247 -0.08 -6.77 -26.39
C GLU A 247 0.80 -6.68 -25.13
N ALA A 248 0.54 -7.55 -24.14
CA ALA A 248 1.36 -7.63 -22.92
C ALA A 248 2.82 -7.97 -23.25
N VAL A 249 3.04 -8.94 -24.14
CA VAL A 249 4.38 -9.34 -24.58
C VAL A 249 5.11 -8.20 -25.29
N ASN A 250 4.44 -7.52 -26.22
CA ASN A 250 5.04 -6.42 -26.97
C ASN A 250 5.47 -5.27 -26.06
N ILE A 251 4.66 -4.93 -25.04
CA ILE A 251 5.02 -3.91 -24.04
C ILE A 251 6.26 -4.33 -23.26
N GLY A 252 6.31 -5.57 -22.75
CA GLY A 252 7.46 -6.04 -21.99
C GLY A 252 8.75 -6.03 -22.80
N ILE A 253 8.69 -6.48 -24.07
CA ILE A 253 9.84 -6.47 -24.99
C ILE A 253 10.30 -5.03 -25.26
N ASP A 254 9.37 -4.10 -25.54
CA ASP A 254 9.71 -2.68 -25.76
C ASP A 254 10.40 -2.06 -24.53
N VAL A 255 9.86 -2.30 -23.33
CA VAL A 255 10.46 -1.79 -22.09
C VAL A 255 11.87 -2.33 -21.89
N VAL A 256 12.05 -3.64 -22.03
CA VAL A 256 13.35 -4.31 -21.91
C VAL A 256 14.35 -3.77 -22.94
N ALA A 257 13.90 -3.49 -24.17
CA ALA A 257 14.72 -2.90 -25.21
C ALA A 257 15.17 -1.47 -24.86
N ARG A 258 14.25 -0.64 -24.36
CA ARG A 258 14.54 0.74 -23.94
C ARG A 258 15.47 0.84 -22.73
N LEU A 259 15.60 -0.25 -21.95
CA LEU A 259 16.60 -0.41 -20.89
C LEU A 259 17.97 -0.89 -21.42
N GLY A 260 18.12 -1.05 -22.74
CA GLY A 260 19.34 -1.56 -23.35
C GLY A 260 19.60 -3.04 -23.09
N LYS A 261 18.58 -3.80 -22.66
CA LYS A 261 18.67 -5.24 -22.36
C LYS A 261 17.87 -6.06 -23.37
N GLU A 262 17.87 -5.61 -24.62
CA GLU A 262 17.11 -6.21 -25.73
C GLU A 262 17.21 -7.73 -25.77
N LEU A 263 16.06 -8.38 -26.00
CA LEU A 263 16.05 -9.78 -26.40
C LEU A 263 16.68 -9.90 -27.79
N PRO A 264 17.56 -10.89 -28.04
CA PRO A 264 18.21 -11.04 -29.35
C PRO A 264 17.18 -11.13 -30.48
N SER A 265 17.27 -10.30 -31.52
CA SER A 265 16.29 -10.19 -32.62
C SER A 265 15.94 -11.50 -33.34
N HIS A 266 16.79 -12.52 -33.22
CA HIS A 266 16.63 -13.85 -33.82
C HIS A 266 16.23 -14.93 -32.82
N TYR A 267 15.68 -14.57 -31.64
CA TYR A 267 15.28 -15.55 -30.60
C TYR A 267 14.23 -16.56 -31.09
N SER A 268 13.42 -16.19 -32.10
CA SER A 268 12.45 -17.09 -32.71
C SER A 268 13.07 -18.13 -33.65
N GLU A 269 14.35 -17.99 -34.00
CA GLU A 269 15.07 -18.97 -34.81
C GLU A 269 15.51 -20.16 -33.93
N PRO A 270 15.07 -21.40 -34.23
CA PRO A 270 15.40 -22.57 -33.40
C PRO A 270 16.89 -22.81 -33.22
N SER A 271 17.71 -22.51 -34.23
CA SER A 271 19.18 -22.65 -34.18
C SER A 271 19.81 -21.70 -33.17
N VAL A 272 19.36 -20.44 -33.14
CA VAL A 272 19.85 -19.41 -32.21
C VAL A 272 19.42 -19.74 -30.79
N PHE A 273 18.17 -20.17 -30.61
CA PHE A 273 17.67 -20.60 -29.31
C PHE A 273 18.49 -21.78 -28.75
N LEU A 274 18.71 -22.83 -29.55
CA LEU A 274 19.52 -23.99 -29.13
C LEU A 274 20.97 -23.61 -28.79
N ALA A 275 21.57 -22.71 -29.57
CA ALA A 275 22.91 -22.21 -29.27
C ALA A 275 22.96 -21.47 -27.92
N ASN A 276 21.94 -20.65 -27.61
CA ASN A 276 21.84 -19.95 -26.33
C ASN A 276 21.68 -20.90 -25.15
N VAL A 277 20.80 -21.91 -25.26
CA VAL A 277 20.63 -22.95 -24.24
C VAL A 277 21.96 -23.68 -24.00
N ASN A 278 22.67 -24.07 -25.05
CA ASN A 278 23.94 -24.78 -24.89
C ASN A 278 25.03 -23.90 -24.26
N ASN A 279 25.15 -22.63 -24.66
CA ASN A 279 26.12 -21.70 -24.06
C ASN A 279 25.86 -21.49 -22.56
N ILE A 280 24.61 -21.26 -22.18
CA ILE A 280 24.21 -21.12 -20.77
C ILE A 280 24.48 -22.42 -20.01
N LYS A 281 24.13 -23.57 -20.60
CA LYS A 281 24.38 -24.89 -20.01
C LYS A 281 25.87 -25.15 -19.78
N GLU A 282 26.74 -24.84 -20.74
CA GLU A 282 28.19 -25.01 -20.58
C GLU A 282 28.75 -24.20 -19.41
N LYS A 283 28.27 -22.97 -19.22
CA LYS A 283 28.63 -22.14 -18.06
C LYS A 283 28.16 -22.80 -16.75
N ILE A 284 26.90 -23.22 -16.69
CA ILE A 284 26.26 -23.76 -15.47
C ILE A 284 26.78 -25.14 -15.07
N VAL A 285 26.95 -26.08 -16.01
CA VAL A 285 27.32 -27.47 -15.72
C VAL A 285 28.70 -27.58 -15.08
N SER A 286 29.56 -26.57 -15.28
CA SER A 286 30.86 -26.50 -14.64
C SER A 286 30.83 -25.94 -13.21
N MET A 287 29.71 -25.36 -12.76
CA MET A 287 29.57 -24.72 -11.45
C MET A 287 29.04 -25.68 -10.40
N THR A 288 29.58 -25.58 -9.18
CA THR A 288 28.93 -26.16 -8.00
C THR A 288 27.85 -25.22 -7.45
N VAL A 289 26.99 -25.73 -6.57
CA VAL A 289 26.03 -24.91 -5.81
C VAL A 289 26.76 -23.77 -5.09
N ASP A 290 27.89 -24.07 -4.44
CA ASP A 290 28.67 -23.07 -3.71
C ASP A 290 29.26 -22.01 -4.64
N ASP A 291 29.65 -22.37 -5.86
CA ASP A 291 30.14 -21.42 -6.84
C ASP A 291 29.02 -20.51 -7.36
N PHE A 292 27.83 -21.07 -7.59
CA PHE A 292 26.66 -20.28 -7.96
C PHE A 292 26.25 -19.31 -6.86
N LEU A 293 26.25 -19.77 -5.60
CA LEU A 293 25.95 -18.92 -4.46
C LEU A 293 27.01 -17.83 -4.19
N LYS A 294 28.20 -17.91 -4.79
CA LYS A 294 29.20 -16.82 -4.73
C LYS A 294 28.96 -15.73 -5.77
N ILE A 295 28.06 -15.92 -6.74
CA ILE A 295 27.66 -14.84 -7.66
C ILE A 295 27.15 -13.67 -6.83
N LYS A 296 27.66 -12.48 -7.14
CA LYS A 296 27.32 -11.25 -6.43
C LYS A 296 25.87 -10.82 -6.71
N PRO A 297 25.23 -10.07 -5.81
CA PRO A 297 23.96 -9.42 -6.11
C PRO A 297 24.09 -8.52 -7.35
N MET A 298 23.03 -8.47 -8.15
CA MET A 298 22.94 -7.58 -9.29
C MET A 298 22.83 -6.12 -8.82
N GLU A 299 23.76 -5.27 -9.25
CA GLU A 299 23.84 -3.85 -8.84
C GLU A 299 23.34 -2.87 -9.92
N ASP A 300 23.33 -3.29 -11.20
CA ASP A 300 22.89 -2.46 -12.32
C ASP A 300 21.38 -2.23 -12.29
N SER A 301 20.95 -0.97 -12.13
CA SER A 301 19.54 -0.62 -11.95
C SER A 301 18.67 -0.97 -13.17
N ASP A 302 19.18 -0.72 -14.37
CA ASP A 302 18.45 -1.02 -15.61
C ASP A 302 18.31 -2.54 -15.82
N THR A 303 19.33 -3.33 -15.47
CA THR A 303 19.22 -4.80 -15.49
C THR A 303 18.25 -5.31 -14.45
N LEU A 304 18.22 -4.76 -13.23
CA LEU A 304 17.22 -5.13 -12.21
C LEU A 304 15.79 -4.86 -12.69
N ILE A 305 15.56 -3.69 -13.30
CA ILE A 305 14.26 -3.36 -13.89
C ILE A 305 13.94 -4.34 -15.03
N ALA A 306 14.89 -4.61 -15.93
CA ALA A 306 14.70 -5.54 -17.03
C ALA A 306 14.36 -6.96 -16.54
N MET A 307 15.05 -7.45 -15.50
CA MET A 307 14.76 -8.73 -14.86
C MET A 307 13.33 -8.79 -14.33
N ASN A 308 12.82 -7.71 -13.73
CA ASN A 308 11.43 -7.62 -13.27
C ASN A 308 10.42 -7.76 -14.42
N PHE A 309 10.64 -7.06 -15.53
CA PHE A 309 9.80 -7.15 -16.72
C PHE A 309 9.90 -8.52 -17.41
N LEU A 310 11.10 -9.10 -17.49
CA LEU A 310 11.32 -10.44 -18.04
C LEU A 310 10.65 -11.52 -17.17
N GLY A 311 10.67 -11.39 -15.84
CA GLY A 311 9.94 -12.27 -14.93
C GLY A 311 8.43 -12.23 -15.19
N GLU A 312 7.86 -11.03 -15.37
CA GLU A 312 6.45 -10.87 -15.73
C GLU A 312 6.11 -11.49 -17.10
N LEU A 313 7.00 -11.32 -18.08
CA LEU A 313 6.87 -11.96 -19.40
C LEU A 313 6.92 -13.49 -19.30
N ALA A 314 7.82 -14.03 -18.50
CA ALA A 314 7.94 -15.47 -18.29
C ALA A 314 6.63 -16.04 -17.71
N LEU A 315 6.05 -15.40 -16.69
CA LEU A 315 4.75 -15.77 -16.13
C LEU A 315 3.59 -15.63 -17.13
N THR A 316 3.61 -14.58 -17.96
CA THR A 316 2.57 -14.34 -18.97
C THR A 316 2.59 -15.39 -20.09
N THR A 317 3.77 -15.93 -20.40
CA THR A 317 3.98 -16.78 -21.59
C THR A 317 4.14 -18.26 -21.27
N CYS A 318 4.32 -18.66 -20.01
CA CYS A 318 4.67 -20.04 -19.62
C CYS A 318 3.67 -21.10 -20.09
N PHE A 319 2.37 -20.80 -20.13
CA PHE A 319 1.34 -21.77 -20.56
C PHE A 319 0.83 -21.56 -21.99
N SER A 320 0.95 -20.35 -22.54
CA SER A 320 0.31 -19.95 -23.78
C SER A 320 1.28 -19.81 -24.96
N LYS A 321 2.56 -19.52 -24.67
CA LYS A 321 3.61 -19.14 -25.63
C LYS A 321 4.96 -19.68 -25.17
N GLN A 322 5.06 -21.00 -25.05
CA GLN A 322 6.23 -21.68 -24.48
C GLN A 322 7.56 -21.29 -25.15
N ASP A 323 7.56 -21.08 -26.47
CA ASP A 323 8.75 -20.64 -27.21
C ASP A 323 9.25 -19.26 -26.73
N ILE A 324 8.34 -18.32 -26.48
CA ILE A 324 8.69 -16.99 -25.97
C ILE A 324 9.15 -17.12 -24.51
N CYS A 325 8.45 -17.91 -23.70
CA CYS A 325 8.84 -18.15 -22.30
C CYS A 325 10.26 -18.70 -22.20
N ALA A 326 10.61 -19.70 -23.03
CA ALA A 326 11.92 -20.31 -23.02
C ALA A 326 13.03 -19.33 -23.43
N ASN A 327 12.76 -18.47 -24.42
CA ASN A 327 13.69 -17.43 -24.85
C ASN A 327 13.88 -16.34 -23.78
N VAL A 328 12.79 -15.86 -23.19
CA VAL A 328 12.83 -14.92 -22.06
C VAL A 328 13.64 -15.50 -20.90
N THR A 329 13.42 -16.77 -20.58
CA THR A 329 14.14 -17.48 -19.51
C THR A 329 15.63 -17.58 -19.81
N CYS A 330 16.03 -17.93 -21.04
CA CYS A 330 17.44 -17.95 -21.42
C CYS A 330 18.09 -16.57 -21.29
N HIS A 331 17.37 -15.52 -21.68
CA HIS A 331 17.86 -14.15 -21.55
C HIS A 331 18.02 -13.72 -20.09
N MET A 332 17.04 -14.03 -19.24
CA MET A 332 17.17 -13.83 -17.78
C MET A 332 18.36 -14.58 -17.20
N MET A 333 18.65 -15.79 -17.70
CA MET A 333 19.79 -16.58 -17.22
C MET A 333 21.11 -15.96 -17.66
N GLN A 334 21.20 -15.46 -18.89
CA GLN A 334 22.38 -14.74 -19.37
C GLN A 334 22.61 -13.46 -18.54
N LEU A 335 21.57 -12.67 -18.28
CA LEU A 335 21.66 -11.49 -17.42
C LEU A 335 22.07 -11.85 -15.99
N THR A 336 21.54 -12.94 -15.44
CA THR A 336 21.91 -13.42 -14.10
C THR A 336 23.40 -13.80 -14.01
N LEU A 337 23.92 -14.47 -15.03
CA LEU A 337 25.33 -14.87 -15.08
C LEU A 337 26.27 -13.68 -15.32
N ASP A 338 25.86 -12.72 -16.14
CA ASP A 338 26.71 -11.58 -16.53
C ASP A 338 26.69 -10.43 -15.51
N TYR A 339 25.54 -10.15 -14.90
CA TYR A 339 25.33 -8.98 -14.04
C TYR A 339 25.10 -9.32 -12.56
N GLY A 340 24.94 -10.59 -12.20
CA GLY A 340 24.72 -11.04 -10.84
C GLY A 340 23.30 -11.53 -10.57
N VAL A 341 23.06 -12.02 -9.36
CA VAL A 341 21.76 -12.60 -8.95
C VAL A 341 20.80 -11.54 -8.41
N CYS A 342 19.51 -11.71 -8.71
CA CYS A 342 18.40 -10.95 -8.12
C CYS A 342 17.25 -11.91 -7.76
N LYS A 343 16.16 -11.40 -7.18
CA LYS A 343 15.02 -12.26 -6.80
C LYS A 343 14.41 -12.97 -8.00
N GLU A 344 14.29 -12.29 -9.14
CA GLU A 344 13.80 -12.86 -10.40
C GLU A 344 14.70 -13.97 -10.96
N SER A 345 15.98 -14.04 -10.54
CA SER A 345 16.88 -15.14 -10.89
C SER A 345 16.39 -16.47 -10.32
N VAL A 346 15.62 -16.49 -9.22
CA VAL A 346 15.02 -17.72 -8.67
C VAL A 346 14.01 -18.31 -9.65
N LEU A 347 13.07 -17.48 -10.13
CA LEU A 347 12.09 -17.87 -11.15
C LEU A 347 12.79 -18.30 -12.45
N CYS A 348 13.82 -17.56 -12.85
CA CYS A 348 14.63 -17.90 -14.01
C CYS A 348 15.23 -19.31 -13.90
N LEU A 349 15.86 -19.65 -12.78
CA LEU A 349 16.46 -20.98 -12.59
C LEU A 349 15.40 -22.09 -12.63
N ALA A 350 14.26 -21.89 -11.97
CA ALA A 350 13.16 -22.84 -12.00
C ALA A 350 12.66 -23.09 -13.45
N ASN A 351 12.43 -22.02 -14.21
CA ASN A 351 12.02 -22.14 -15.61
C ASN A 351 13.11 -22.75 -16.50
N TYR A 352 14.38 -22.39 -16.27
CA TYR A 352 15.49 -22.91 -17.06
C TYR A 352 15.71 -24.41 -16.80
N SER A 353 15.49 -24.87 -15.57
CA SER A 353 15.44 -26.30 -15.25
C SER A 353 14.38 -27.03 -16.08
N ALA A 354 13.18 -26.44 -16.25
CA ALA A 354 12.13 -27.01 -17.09
C ALA A 354 12.51 -27.01 -18.58
N VAL A 355 13.22 -25.97 -19.06
CA VAL A 355 13.76 -25.93 -20.44
C VAL A 355 14.75 -27.09 -20.65
N LEU A 356 15.70 -27.30 -19.75
CA LEU A 356 16.67 -28.41 -19.83
C LEU A 356 15.98 -29.78 -19.81
N PHE A 357 14.97 -29.93 -18.94
CA PHE A 357 14.16 -31.15 -18.88
C PHE A 357 13.43 -31.42 -20.19
N GLY A 358 12.83 -30.40 -20.80
CA GLY A 358 12.17 -30.50 -22.12
C GLY A 358 13.10 -30.97 -23.24
N PHE A 359 14.40 -30.67 -23.14
CA PHE A 359 15.44 -31.16 -24.04
C PHE A 359 16.03 -32.52 -23.66
N GLY A 360 15.50 -33.18 -22.62
CA GLY A 360 15.95 -34.48 -22.14
C GLY A 360 17.20 -34.42 -21.25
N ASP A 361 17.68 -33.23 -20.87
CA ASP A 361 18.81 -33.08 -19.95
C ASP A 361 18.35 -33.11 -18.48
N ILE A 362 18.02 -34.32 -18.03
CA ILE A 362 17.52 -34.58 -16.68
C ILE A 362 18.57 -34.19 -15.61
N LYS A 363 19.85 -34.43 -15.88
CA LYS A 363 20.94 -34.12 -14.93
C LYS A 363 21.13 -32.62 -14.79
N GLY A 364 21.21 -31.88 -15.90
CA GLY A 364 21.30 -30.43 -15.88
C GLY A 364 20.09 -29.78 -15.21
N SER A 365 18.88 -30.28 -15.52
CA SER A 365 17.64 -29.85 -14.88
C SER A 365 17.69 -29.99 -13.35
N SER A 366 18.15 -31.14 -12.83
CA SER A 366 18.30 -31.36 -11.38
C SER A 366 19.27 -30.36 -10.75
N ILE A 367 20.44 -30.15 -11.37
CA ILE A 367 21.48 -29.23 -10.84
C ILE A 367 20.93 -27.80 -10.76
N VAL A 368 20.27 -27.33 -11.83
CA VAL A 368 19.68 -25.98 -11.86
C VAL A 368 18.53 -25.85 -10.85
N GLY A 369 17.76 -26.92 -10.65
CA GLY A 369 16.73 -26.96 -9.61
C GLY A 369 17.30 -26.77 -8.21
N ASP A 370 18.43 -27.42 -7.90
CA ASP A 370 19.13 -27.22 -6.62
C ASP A 370 19.63 -25.78 -6.46
N PHE A 371 20.11 -25.15 -7.54
CA PHE A 371 20.50 -23.73 -7.50
C PHE A 371 19.31 -22.83 -7.19
N ALA A 372 18.15 -23.09 -7.80
CA ALA A 372 16.93 -22.33 -7.56
C ALA A 372 16.52 -22.37 -6.08
N MET A 373 16.48 -23.57 -5.49
CA MET A 373 16.11 -23.76 -4.07
C MET A 373 17.10 -23.07 -3.13
N LYS A 374 18.40 -23.17 -3.39
CA LYS A 374 19.41 -22.54 -2.55
C LYS A 374 19.44 -21.02 -2.70
N LEU A 375 19.17 -20.50 -3.90
CA LEU A 375 19.08 -19.07 -4.12
C LEU A 375 17.81 -18.48 -3.48
N LEU A 376 16.69 -19.21 -3.53
CA LEU A 376 15.44 -18.85 -2.85
C LEU A 376 15.70 -18.61 -1.35
N ASP A 377 16.35 -19.56 -0.68
CA ASP A 377 16.72 -19.45 0.73
C ASP A 377 17.66 -18.26 1.00
N LYS A 378 18.66 -18.06 0.14
CA LYS A 378 19.66 -16.98 0.30
C LYS A 378 19.05 -15.59 0.15
N LEU A 379 18.08 -15.43 -0.74
CA LEU A 379 17.49 -14.12 -1.08
C LEU A 379 16.19 -13.82 -0.33
N ASP A 380 15.71 -14.72 0.53
CA ASP A 380 14.43 -14.60 1.22
C ASP A 380 13.30 -14.25 0.22
N ALA A 381 13.27 -15.00 -0.88
CA ALA A 381 12.40 -14.76 -2.03
C ALA A 381 11.11 -15.60 -1.93
N GLU A 382 10.50 -15.62 -0.75
CA GLU A 382 9.32 -16.43 -0.42
C GLU A 382 8.13 -16.19 -1.37
N GLU A 383 8.07 -15.03 -2.04
CA GLU A 383 7.04 -14.71 -3.03
C GLU A 383 6.96 -15.69 -4.23
N TYR A 384 7.99 -16.53 -4.44
CA TYR A 384 8.01 -17.55 -5.49
C TYR A 384 7.70 -18.97 -5.00
N LEU A 385 7.41 -19.17 -3.71
CA LEU A 385 6.93 -20.45 -3.21
C LEU A 385 5.47 -20.68 -3.62
N PRO A 386 5.08 -21.89 -4.05
CA PRO A 386 3.68 -22.23 -4.22
C PRO A 386 3.00 -22.20 -2.84
N TRP A 387 1.86 -21.49 -2.77
CA TRP A 387 1.02 -21.33 -1.57
C TRP A 387 0.42 -22.65 -1.07
#